data_AF-A0A949L2Q9-F1
#
_entry.id   AF-A0A949L2Q9-F1
#
_cell.length_a   1.000
_cell.length_b   1.000
_cell.length_c   1.000
_cell.angle_alpha   90.00
_cell.angle_beta   90.00
_cell.angle_gamma   90.00
#
_symmetry.space_group_name_H-M   'P 1'
#
loop_
_entity.id
_entity.type
_entity.pdbx_description
1 polymer ?
#
loop_
_entity_poly.entity_id
_entity_poly.type
_entity_poly.pdbx_seq_one_letter_code
_entity_poly.pdbx_strand_id
1 'polypeptide(L)'
;MKTAAGMGTLLKVGANSITKLTSIGGVEISRDTIEVTTFDSNGYREFIPGLKDAGELAIAGFFNPSDTTGQMALHAAMDSDELLDFTVVLPSTLGADWSFKGFLTMFKVGDIEMEDGIPFEASIKISGKPNLGTTASTGLSALSLTGTGGTLAPAFDNGIYYYSFAGVTAASITVTATAASHALALYVDGVFTEDLTSAEASSAIAMAVGSKKLTILAYEAGKTIKTYEIVVEKAS
;
A
#
# COMPACT_ATOMS: atom_id res chain seq x y z
N MET A 1 24.08 9.93 -12.55
CA MET A 1 23.42 10.06 -11.23
C MET A 1 22.13 10.83 -11.46
N LYS A 2 20.95 10.20 -11.26
CA LYS A 2 19.68 10.90 -11.45
C LYS A 2 19.34 11.62 -10.14
N THR A 3 19.50 12.93 -10.09
CA THR A 3 19.06 13.76 -8.98
C THR A 3 17.66 14.27 -9.32
N ALA A 4 16.65 13.93 -8.52
CA ALA A 4 15.28 14.34 -8.74
C ALA A 4 14.79 15.16 -7.54
N ALA A 5 14.05 16.24 -7.79
CA ALA A 5 13.30 16.93 -6.75
C ALA A 5 12.26 15.97 -6.17
N GLY A 6 12.04 15.99 -4.85
CA GLY A 6 11.02 15.15 -4.19
C GLY A 6 9.57 15.49 -4.58
N MET A 7 9.36 16.58 -5.34
CA MET A 7 8.08 16.96 -5.90
C MET A 7 7.52 15.84 -6.78
N GLY A 8 6.30 15.38 -6.44
CA GLY A 8 5.63 14.26 -7.12
C GLY A 8 5.76 12.91 -6.40
N THR A 9 6.41 12.86 -5.24
CA THR A 9 6.36 11.67 -4.37
C THR A 9 4.95 11.53 -3.79
N LEU A 10 4.38 10.33 -3.87
CA LEU A 10 3.07 10.01 -3.32
C LEU A 10 3.22 8.96 -2.24
N LEU A 11 2.61 9.18 -1.08
CA LEU A 11 2.44 8.14 -0.07
C LEU A 11 1.02 7.58 -0.15
N LYS A 12 0.92 6.25 -0.18
CA LYS A 12 -0.34 5.52 -0.16
C LYS A 12 -0.44 4.65 1.08
N VAL A 13 -1.66 4.55 1.61
CA VAL A 13 -2.09 3.56 2.60
C VAL A 13 -3.08 2.62 1.92
N GLY A 14 -2.69 1.37 1.75
CA GLY A 14 -3.34 0.41 0.88
C GLY A 14 -3.52 0.95 -0.53
N ALA A 15 -4.78 1.03 -0.98
CA ALA A 15 -5.16 1.59 -2.28
C ALA A 15 -5.20 3.13 -2.32
N ASN A 16 -5.29 3.81 -1.16
CA ASN A 16 -5.63 5.22 -1.08
C ASN A 16 -4.39 6.10 -0.97
N SER A 17 -4.41 7.27 -1.62
CA SER A 17 -3.29 8.22 -1.57
C SER A 17 -3.54 9.25 -0.47
N ILE A 18 -2.52 9.54 0.34
CA ILE A 18 -2.59 10.56 1.38
C ILE A 18 -2.29 11.92 0.76
N THR A 19 -3.22 12.87 0.92
CA THR A 19 -3.12 14.18 0.28
C THR A 19 -2.47 15.23 1.19
N LYS A 20 -2.00 16.32 0.57
CA LYS A 20 -1.41 17.51 1.23
C LYS A 20 -0.19 17.23 2.13
N LEU A 21 0.62 16.24 1.77
CA LEU A 21 1.91 16.01 2.40
C LEU A 21 2.93 17.05 1.92
N THR A 22 3.67 17.62 2.87
CA THR A 22 4.78 18.55 2.62
C THR A 22 6.13 17.88 2.83
N SER A 23 6.17 16.82 3.65
CA SER A 23 7.37 16.03 3.91
C SER A 23 7.03 14.56 4.08
N ILE A 24 7.88 13.71 3.50
CA ILE A 24 7.89 12.26 3.69
C ILE A 24 9.32 11.91 4.13
N GLY A 25 9.45 11.29 5.30
CA GLY A 25 10.72 10.87 5.85
C GLY A 25 11.45 9.86 4.97
N GLY A 26 12.72 9.63 5.25
CA GLY A 26 13.47 8.54 4.64
C GLY A 26 13.12 7.20 5.27
N VAL A 27 13.22 6.12 4.52
CA VAL A 27 13.24 4.77 5.08
C VAL A 27 14.66 4.49 5.58
N GLU A 28 14.82 4.33 6.89
CA GLU A 28 16.12 4.06 7.53
C GLU A 28 16.19 2.60 7.99
N ILE A 29 16.99 1.78 7.30
CA ILE A 29 17.18 0.38 7.66
C ILE A 29 18.43 0.26 8.53
N SER A 30 18.23 -0.01 9.82
CA SER A 30 19.28 -0.26 10.81
C SER A 30 19.36 -1.75 11.16
N ARG A 31 20.44 -2.15 11.85
CA ARG A 31 20.61 -3.50 12.36
C ARG A 31 21.24 -3.47 13.74
N ASP A 32 20.80 -4.37 14.60
CA ASP A 32 21.46 -4.60 15.88
C ASP A 32 22.79 -5.32 15.68
N THR A 33 23.73 -5.09 16.59
CA THR A 33 24.99 -5.82 16.68
C THR A 33 25.06 -6.55 18.01
N ILE A 34 25.37 -7.84 17.97
CA ILE A 34 25.61 -8.64 19.16
C ILE A 34 27.11 -8.77 19.32
N GLU A 35 27.67 -8.20 20.38
CA GLU A 35 29.09 -8.31 20.69
C GLU A 35 29.39 -9.71 21.25
N VAL A 36 30.36 -10.40 20.66
CA VAL A 36 30.80 -11.76 21.03
C VAL A 36 32.31 -11.81 21.30
N THR A 37 32.89 -10.70 21.76
CA THR A 37 34.32 -10.59 22.06
C THR A 37 34.77 -11.66 23.07
N THR A 38 35.79 -12.43 22.70
CA THR A 38 36.40 -13.48 23.52
C THR A 38 37.85 -13.14 23.86
N PHE A 39 38.48 -13.91 24.76
CA PHE A 39 39.87 -13.67 25.16
C PHE A 39 40.91 -13.89 24.04
N ASP A 40 40.54 -14.64 23.00
CA ASP A 40 41.32 -14.88 21.79
C ASP A 40 41.10 -13.84 20.68
N SER A 41 40.20 -12.86 20.86
CA SER A 41 39.90 -11.80 19.89
C SER A 41 41.03 -10.75 19.71
N ASN A 42 42.24 -11.02 20.23
CA ASN A 42 43.45 -10.19 20.06
C ASN A 42 43.26 -8.68 20.35
N GLY A 43 42.37 -8.34 21.29
CA GLY A 43 42.09 -6.96 21.68
C GLY A 43 41.13 -6.21 20.76
N TYR A 44 40.51 -6.88 19.79
CA TYR A 44 39.45 -6.33 18.95
C TYR A 44 38.09 -6.81 19.42
N ARG A 45 37.06 -5.97 19.27
CA ARG A 45 35.68 -6.39 19.48
C ARG A 45 35.17 -7.18 18.30
N GLU A 46 34.53 -8.31 18.55
CA GLU A 46 33.89 -9.15 17.54
C GLU A 46 32.37 -9.00 17.62
N PHE A 47 31.71 -8.93 16.45
CA PHE A 47 30.27 -8.69 16.38
C PHE A 47 29.59 -9.66 15.42
N ILE A 48 28.41 -10.16 15.80
CA ILE A 48 27.48 -10.92 14.96
C ILE A 48 26.31 -10.00 14.57
N PRO A 49 25.83 -10.05 13.31
CA PRO A 49 24.65 -9.29 12.90
C PRO A 49 23.38 -9.80 13.62
N GLY A 50 22.69 -8.89 14.31
CA GLY A 50 21.41 -9.13 14.97
C GLY A 50 20.20 -8.89 14.08
N LEU A 51 19.07 -8.54 14.69
CA LEU A 51 17.82 -8.26 13.98
C LEU A 51 17.92 -6.95 13.18
N LYS A 52 17.18 -6.89 12.07
CA LYS A 52 17.07 -5.67 11.25
C LYS A 52 15.81 -4.92 11.67
N ASP A 53 15.95 -3.63 11.95
CA ASP A 53 14.83 -2.71 12.16
C ASP A 53 14.77 -1.78 10.96
N ALA A 54 13.62 -1.76 10.29
CA ALA A 54 13.37 -0.89 9.14
C ALA A 54 13.04 0.56 9.56
N GLY A 55 13.13 0.87 10.85
CA GLY A 55 12.97 2.21 11.39
C GLY A 55 11.50 2.63 11.40
N GLU A 56 11.31 3.94 11.30
CA GLU A 56 10.01 4.58 11.30
C GLU A 56 9.97 5.65 10.21
N LEU A 57 8.83 5.74 9.53
CA LEU A 57 8.58 6.77 8.52
C LEU A 57 7.78 7.91 9.15
N ALA A 58 8.43 9.04 9.38
CA ALA A 58 7.77 10.28 9.78
C ALA A 58 7.20 11.01 8.56
N ILE A 59 5.95 11.48 8.65
CA ILE A 59 5.27 12.24 7.60
C ILE A 59 4.72 13.54 8.18
N ALA A 60 4.76 14.61 7.37
CA ALA A 60 4.20 15.89 7.75
C ALA A 60 3.46 16.52 6.56
N GLY A 61 2.43 17.32 6.86
CA GLY A 61 1.59 17.95 5.87
C GLY A 61 0.59 18.93 6.46
N PHE A 62 -0.44 19.24 5.67
CA PHE A 62 -1.59 20.02 6.13
C PHE A 62 -2.79 19.12 6.33
N PHE A 63 -3.50 19.30 7.44
CA PHE A 63 -4.70 18.56 7.75
C PHE A 63 -5.80 18.86 6.72
N ASN A 64 -6.42 17.82 6.21
CA ASN A 64 -7.50 17.89 5.24
C ASN A 64 -8.67 17.00 5.67
N PRO A 65 -9.73 17.56 6.28
CA PRO A 65 -10.86 16.76 6.75
C PRO A 65 -11.66 16.13 5.59
N SER A 66 -11.50 16.63 4.36
CA SER A 66 -12.12 16.04 3.17
C SER A 66 -11.39 14.79 2.67
N ASP A 67 -10.20 14.47 3.20
CA ASP A 67 -9.44 13.27 2.86
C ASP A 67 -9.86 12.08 3.74
N THR A 68 -11.04 11.55 3.43
CA THR A 68 -11.68 10.48 4.21
C THR A 68 -10.99 9.13 4.05
N THR A 69 -10.25 8.92 2.97
CA THR A 69 -9.63 7.63 2.64
C THR A 69 -8.12 7.60 2.86
N GLY A 70 -7.47 8.76 3.00
CA GLY A 70 -6.06 8.90 3.38
C GLY A 70 -5.90 9.29 4.85
N GLN A 71 -6.00 10.59 5.16
CA GLN A 71 -5.72 11.11 6.52
C GLN A 71 -6.68 10.58 7.59
N MET A 72 -7.97 10.44 7.28
CA MET A 72 -8.92 9.82 8.23
C MET A 72 -8.67 8.32 8.39
N ALA A 73 -8.20 7.64 7.35
CA ALA A 73 -7.80 6.24 7.46
C ALA A 73 -6.58 6.08 8.38
N LEU A 74 -5.62 7.02 8.34
CA LEU A 74 -4.50 7.06 9.29
C LEU A 74 -4.98 7.29 10.73
N HIS A 75 -5.93 8.21 10.93
CA HIS A 75 -6.52 8.40 12.26
C HIS A 75 -7.21 7.13 12.75
N ALA A 76 -8.05 6.49 11.93
CA ALA A 76 -8.70 5.23 12.29
C ALA A 76 -7.69 4.10 12.55
N ALA A 77 -6.55 4.12 11.85
CA ALA A 77 -5.46 3.18 12.04
C ALA A 77 -4.72 3.37 13.38
N MET A 78 -4.81 4.53 14.04
CA MET A 78 -4.27 4.70 15.39
C MET A 78 -5.04 3.89 16.43
N ASP A 79 -6.35 3.71 16.22
CA ASP A 79 -7.21 2.92 17.10
C ASP A 79 -7.17 1.42 16.76
N SER A 80 -6.48 1.03 15.68
CA SER A 80 -6.35 -0.34 15.21
C SER A 80 -4.93 -0.87 15.44
N ASP A 81 -4.81 -2.07 15.98
CA ASP A 81 -3.53 -2.78 16.11
C ASP A 81 -3.12 -3.51 14.81
N GLU A 82 -3.85 -3.31 13.70
CA GLU A 82 -3.58 -3.97 12.43
C GLU A 82 -2.42 -3.36 11.65
N LEU A 83 -1.63 -4.23 11.02
CA LEU A 83 -0.58 -3.83 10.09
C LEU A 83 -1.20 -3.42 8.75
N LEU A 84 -0.99 -2.16 8.37
CA LEU A 84 -1.42 -1.62 7.09
C LEU A 84 -0.29 -1.67 6.06
N ASP A 85 -0.66 -1.84 4.80
CA ASP A 85 0.27 -1.74 3.67
C ASP A 85 0.51 -0.26 3.33
N PHE A 86 1.77 0.17 3.32
CA PHE A 86 2.18 1.50 2.89
C PHE A 86 3.01 1.42 1.62
N THR A 87 2.84 2.41 0.74
CA THR A 87 3.65 2.53 -0.49
C THR A 87 4.05 3.97 -0.72
N VAL A 88 5.36 4.23 -0.74
CA VAL A 88 5.97 5.50 -1.16
C VAL A 88 6.35 5.37 -2.63
N VAL A 89 5.61 6.03 -3.50
CA VAL A 89 5.89 6.11 -4.94
C VAL A 89 6.79 7.31 -5.17
N LEU A 90 8.05 7.08 -5.56
CA LEU A 90 8.97 8.15 -5.91
C LEU A 90 8.62 8.74 -7.29
N PRO A 91 9.08 9.96 -7.60
CA PRO A 91 8.80 10.61 -8.88
C PRO A 91 9.21 9.75 -10.07
N SER A 92 8.48 9.86 -11.19
CA SER A 92 8.68 9.07 -12.42
C SER A 92 10.09 9.19 -13.01
N THR A 93 10.82 10.25 -12.66
CA THR A 93 12.24 10.44 -13.00
C THR A 93 13.13 9.36 -12.38
N LEU A 94 12.82 8.93 -11.16
CA LEU A 94 13.49 7.85 -10.43
C LEU A 94 12.86 6.48 -10.75
N GLY A 95 11.54 6.42 -10.91
CA GLY A 95 10.82 5.20 -11.33
C GLY A 95 10.93 4.05 -10.32
N ALA A 96 10.99 4.39 -9.03
CA ALA A 96 11.12 3.44 -7.95
C ALA A 96 10.01 3.64 -6.90
N ASP A 97 9.69 2.60 -6.17
CA ASP A 97 8.74 2.62 -5.06
C ASP A 97 9.29 1.88 -3.86
N TRP A 98 8.90 2.34 -2.67
CA TRP A 98 9.12 1.63 -1.43
C TRP A 98 7.78 1.13 -0.93
N SER A 99 7.67 -0.18 -0.68
CA SER A 99 6.50 -0.79 -0.10
C SER A 99 6.82 -1.55 1.15
N PHE A 100 6.00 -1.40 2.18
CA PHE A 100 6.23 -1.99 3.49
C PHE A 100 4.92 -2.09 4.26
N LYS A 101 4.86 -3.03 5.22
CA LYS A 101 3.77 -3.09 6.19
C LYS A 101 4.17 -2.30 7.43
N GLY A 102 3.22 -1.66 8.10
CA GLY A 102 3.48 -0.86 9.28
C GLY A 102 2.22 -0.46 10.02
N PHE A 103 2.38 0.16 11.17
CA PHE A 103 1.29 0.72 11.96
C PHE A 103 1.68 2.12 12.44
N LEU A 104 0.70 2.95 12.79
CA LEU A 104 1.00 4.29 13.27
C LEU A 104 1.36 4.24 14.75
N THR A 105 2.42 4.96 15.12
CA THR A 105 2.79 5.19 16.51
C THR A 105 2.33 6.56 17.00
N MET A 106 2.13 7.49 16.05
CA MET A 106 1.80 8.88 16.33
C MET A 106 0.91 9.43 15.21
N PHE A 107 -0.12 10.15 15.62
CA PHE A 107 -0.93 11.03 14.78
C PHE A 107 -1.20 12.31 15.57
N LYS A 108 -0.77 13.45 15.05
CA LYS A 108 -0.92 14.75 15.69
C LYS A 108 -1.44 15.76 14.69
N VAL A 109 -2.51 16.45 15.06
CA VAL A 109 -2.92 17.70 14.43
C VAL A 109 -2.31 18.81 15.28
N GLY A 110 -1.44 19.63 14.69
CA GLY A 110 -0.73 20.68 15.41
C GLY A 110 -1.59 21.91 15.67
N ASP A 111 -0.94 22.96 16.18
CA ASP A 111 -1.62 24.16 16.65
C ASP A 111 -2.37 24.87 15.51
N ILE A 112 -3.58 25.33 15.80
CA ILE A 112 -4.44 26.01 14.83
C ILE A 112 -4.16 27.51 14.93
N GLU A 113 -3.44 28.04 13.94
CA GLU A 113 -3.21 29.48 13.81
C GLU A 113 -4.24 30.12 12.86
N MET A 114 -4.54 31.40 13.06
CA MET A 114 -5.68 32.07 12.39
C MET A 114 -5.43 32.33 10.88
N GLU A 115 -4.18 32.36 10.45
CA GLU A 115 -3.79 32.73 9.08
C GLU A 115 -3.10 31.60 8.29
N ASP A 116 -2.79 30.47 8.93
CA ASP A 116 -2.04 29.35 8.32
C ASP A 116 -2.84 28.04 8.25
N GLY A 117 -2.42 27.15 7.35
CA GLY A 117 -3.00 25.81 7.24
C GLY A 117 -2.68 24.96 8.48
N ILE A 118 -3.66 24.21 8.98
CA ILE A 118 -3.49 23.35 10.16
C ILE A 118 -2.42 22.29 9.87
N PRO A 119 -1.30 22.24 10.61
CA PRO A 119 -0.27 21.24 10.39
C PRO A 119 -0.71 19.86 10.87
N PHE A 120 -0.25 18.83 10.17
CA PHE A 120 -0.48 17.42 10.46
C PHE A 120 0.86 16.68 10.48
N GLU A 121 1.07 15.85 11.49
CA GLU A 121 2.23 14.98 11.64
C GLU A 121 1.76 13.56 11.97
N ALA A 122 2.40 12.56 11.36
CA ALA A 122 2.23 11.17 11.76
C ALA A 122 3.53 10.39 11.63
N SER A 123 3.66 9.34 12.44
CA SER A 123 4.83 8.46 12.43
C SER A 123 4.39 7.01 12.27
N ILE A 124 4.98 6.33 11.28
CA ILE A 124 4.60 4.97 10.87
C ILE A 124 5.77 4.03 11.17
N LYS A 125 5.63 3.16 12.16
CA LYS A 125 6.63 2.13 12.46
C LYS A 125 6.57 1.05 11.40
N ILE A 126 7.72 0.77 10.78
CA ILE A 126 7.80 -0.23 9.73
C ILE A 126 7.94 -1.62 10.36
N SER A 127 7.06 -2.54 9.97
CA SER A 127 7.06 -3.93 10.40
C SER A 127 7.48 -4.84 9.25
N GLY A 128 8.51 -5.65 9.50
CA GLY A 128 9.05 -6.58 8.51
C GLY A 128 10.00 -5.93 7.51
N LYS A 129 10.20 -6.61 6.37
CA LYS A 129 11.19 -6.21 5.36
C LYS A 129 10.56 -5.21 4.38
N PRO A 130 11.03 -3.95 4.32
CA PRO A 130 10.63 -3.04 3.26
C PRO A 130 11.15 -3.54 1.90
N ASN A 131 10.32 -3.40 0.88
CA ASN A 131 10.59 -3.77 -0.49
C ASN A 131 10.87 -2.51 -1.30
N LEU A 132 12.05 -2.46 -1.92
CA LEU A 132 12.41 -1.44 -2.90
C LEU A 132 12.18 -2.01 -4.30
N GLY A 133 11.21 -1.47 -5.02
CA GLY A 133 11.00 -1.76 -6.42
C GLY A 133 11.74 -0.77 -7.31
N THR A 134 12.60 -1.28 -8.20
CA THR A 134 13.30 -0.46 -9.23
C THR A 134 13.02 -0.93 -10.65
N THR A 135 12.14 -1.92 -10.80
CA THR A 135 11.78 -2.53 -12.08
C THR A 135 10.30 -2.84 -12.06
N ALA A 136 9.60 -2.66 -13.18
CA ALA A 136 8.18 -2.90 -13.25
C ALA A 136 7.84 -4.38 -12.97
N SER A 137 6.86 -4.64 -12.10
CA SER A 137 6.33 -5.99 -11.91
C SER A 137 5.67 -6.53 -13.18
N THR A 138 5.69 -7.85 -13.35
CA THR A 138 5.00 -8.53 -14.45
C THR A 138 3.49 -8.48 -14.33
N GLY A 139 2.95 -8.04 -13.19
CA GLY A 139 1.50 -7.91 -13.00
C GLY A 139 0.74 -9.24 -12.96
N LEU A 140 -0.57 -9.14 -13.13
CA LEU A 140 -1.47 -10.30 -13.23
C LEU A 140 -1.30 -11.00 -14.59
N SER A 141 -1.50 -12.32 -14.60
CA SER A 141 -1.62 -13.15 -15.79
C SER A 141 -3.06 -13.54 -16.13
N ALA A 142 -3.98 -13.38 -15.18
CA ALA A 142 -5.42 -13.46 -15.43
C ALA A 142 -6.21 -12.65 -14.38
N LEU A 143 -7.37 -12.14 -14.79
CA LEU A 143 -8.36 -11.52 -13.90
C LEU A 143 -9.76 -11.93 -14.38
N SER A 144 -10.57 -12.47 -13.48
CA SER A 144 -11.98 -12.74 -13.73
C SER A 144 -12.81 -12.40 -12.50
N LEU A 145 -14.07 -12.04 -12.74
CA LEU A 145 -15.07 -11.86 -11.70
C LEU A 145 -16.19 -12.86 -11.95
N THR A 146 -16.69 -13.48 -10.87
CA THR A 146 -17.77 -14.46 -10.93
C THR A 146 -18.99 -13.93 -10.21
N GLY A 147 -20.13 -13.97 -10.88
CA GLY A 147 -21.44 -13.56 -10.39
C GLY A 147 -22.49 -13.84 -11.45
N THR A 148 -23.76 -13.89 -11.07
CA THR A 148 -24.84 -13.89 -12.07
C THR A 148 -24.87 -12.55 -12.78
N GLY A 149 -24.74 -12.58 -14.11
CA GLY A 149 -24.56 -11.37 -14.93
C GLY A 149 -23.14 -10.79 -14.81
N GLY A 150 -22.90 -9.68 -15.50
CA GLY A 150 -21.59 -9.02 -15.49
C GLY A 150 -20.66 -9.50 -16.60
N THR A 151 -20.06 -8.54 -17.32
CA THR A 151 -18.96 -8.81 -18.27
C THR A 151 -17.82 -7.87 -17.95
N LEU A 152 -16.60 -8.41 -17.86
CA LEU A 152 -15.39 -7.60 -17.67
C LEU A 152 -15.07 -6.84 -18.96
N ALA A 153 -14.96 -5.52 -18.85
CA ALA A 153 -14.66 -4.62 -19.96
C ALA A 153 -13.58 -3.62 -19.56
N PRO A 154 -12.50 -3.43 -20.35
CA PRO A 154 -12.11 -4.27 -21.48
C PRO A 154 -11.87 -5.74 -21.09
N ALA A 155 -11.75 -6.64 -22.07
CA ALA A 155 -11.27 -7.99 -21.79
C ALA A 155 -9.89 -7.91 -21.13
N PHE A 156 -9.59 -8.85 -20.23
CA PHE A 156 -8.33 -8.83 -19.50
C PHE A 156 -7.12 -8.80 -20.44
N ASP A 157 -6.24 -7.83 -20.20
CA ASP A 157 -4.91 -7.75 -20.77
C ASP A 157 -3.95 -7.20 -19.71
N ASN A 158 -2.74 -7.73 -19.64
CA ASN A 158 -1.77 -7.36 -18.60
C ASN A 158 -1.35 -5.86 -18.67
N GLY A 159 -1.53 -5.21 -19.82
CA GLY A 159 -1.32 -3.78 -19.99
C GLY A 159 -2.46 -2.89 -19.49
N ILE A 160 -3.62 -3.47 -19.14
CA ILE A 160 -4.82 -2.74 -18.72
C ILE A 160 -4.97 -2.83 -17.20
N TYR A 161 -5.12 -1.66 -16.58
CA TYR A 161 -5.20 -1.51 -15.12
C TYR A 161 -6.55 -0.97 -14.64
N TYR A 162 -7.46 -0.64 -15.55
CA TYR A 162 -8.78 -0.12 -15.24
C TYR A 162 -9.82 -0.92 -16.00
N TYR A 163 -10.79 -1.46 -15.26
CA TYR A 163 -11.85 -2.30 -15.77
C TYR A 163 -13.20 -1.87 -15.22
N SER A 164 -14.27 -2.19 -15.94
CA SER A 164 -15.63 -2.22 -15.45
C SER A 164 -16.18 -3.64 -15.53
N PHE A 165 -17.05 -4.00 -14.58
CA PHE A 165 -17.78 -5.25 -14.55
C PHE A 165 -19.25 -4.92 -14.35
N ALA A 166 -19.94 -4.62 -15.44
CA ALA A 166 -21.29 -4.07 -15.43
C ALA A 166 -22.34 -5.11 -15.82
N GLY A 167 -23.54 -4.97 -15.26
CA GLY A 167 -24.67 -5.88 -15.51
C GLY A 167 -24.78 -7.03 -14.51
N VAL A 168 -24.20 -6.87 -13.32
CA VAL A 168 -24.34 -7.83 -12.22
C VAL A 168 -25.79 -7.80 -11.72
N THR A 169 -26.37 -8.98 -11.50
CA THR A 169 -27.68 -9.16 -10.85
C THR A 169 -27.58 -9.99 -9.58
N ALA A 170 -26.44 -10.64 -9.33
CA ALA A 170 -26.21 -11.40 -8.11
C ALA A 170 -26.20 -10.53 -6.84
N ALA A 171 -26.53 -11.15 -5.70
CA ALA A 171 -26.41 -10.53 -4.38
C ALA A 171 -24.95 -10.38 -3.92
N SER A 172 -24.04 -11.16 -4.49
CA SER A 172 -22.61 -11.11 -4.24
C SER A 172 -21.83 -11.51 -5.48
N ILE A 173 -20.57 -11.10 -5.53
CA ILE A 173 -19.60 -11.53 -6.53
C ILE A 173 -18.34 -12.07 -5.84
N THR A 174 -17.51 -12.78 -6.60
CA THR A 174 -16.13 -13.07 -6.22
C THR A 174 -15.19 -12.58 -7.31
N VAL A 175 -13.94 -12.29 -6.94
CA VAL A 175 -12.87 -11.95 -7.86
C VAL A 175 -11.78 -13.01 -7.80
N THR A 176 -11.23 -13.35 -8.95
CA THR A 176 -10.13 -14.30 -9.07
C THR A 176 -9.02 -13.63 -9.87
N ALA A 177 -7.88 -13.43 -9.21
CA ALA A 177 -6.69 -12.86 -9.80
C ALA A 177 -5.58 -13.90 -9.81
N THR A 178 -4.90 -14.04 -10.94
CA THR A 178 -3.79 -14.98 -11.10
C THR A 178 -2.52 -14.21 -11.38
N ALA A 179 -1.47 -14.53 -10.64
CA ALA A 179 -0.12 -14.01 -10.85
C ALA A 179 0.91 -15.00 -10.30
N ALA A 180 2.12 -15.00 -10.85
CA ALA A 180 3.18 -15.93 -10.45
C ALA A 180 4.22 -15.22 -9.60
N SER A 181 4.39 -15.67 -8.34
CA SER A 181 5.32 -15.07 -7.37
C SER A 181 4.91 -13.68 -6.85
N HIS A 182 3.60 -13.43 -6.77
CA HIS A 182 3.05 -12.20 -6.23
C HIS A 182 2.33 -12.44 -4.91
N ALA A 183 2.41 -11.47 -4.00
CA ALA A 183 1.40 -11.30 -2.97
C ALA A 183 0.31 -10.36 -3.52
N LEU A 184 -0.95 -10.73 -3.36
CA LEU A 184 -2.09 -9.99 -3.90
C LEU A 184 -2.95 -9.52 -2.73
N ALA A 185 -3.29 -8.23 -2.69
CA ALA A 185 -4.19 -7.68 -1.66
C ALA A 185 -5.43 -7.08 -2.34
N LEU A 186 -6.62 -7.42 -1.83
CA LEU A 186 -7.91 -6.91 -2.30
C LEU A 186 -8.42 -5.82 -1.36
N TYR A 187 -8.83 -4.72 -1.98
CA TYR A 187 -9.53 -3.61 -1.33
C TYR A 187 -10.89 -3.43 -1.98
N VAL A 188 -11.94 -3.26 -1.19
CA VAL A 188 -13.30 -2.93 -1.64
C VAL A 188 -13.66 -1.55 -1.11
N ASP A 189 -14.00 -0.64 -2.02
CA ASP A 189 -14.27 0.78 -1.75
C ASP A 189 -13.12 1.44 -0.95
N GLY A 190 -11.88 1.01 -1.22
CA GLY A 190 -10.67 1.51 -0.56
C GLY A 190 -10.35 0.88 0.79
N VAL A 191 -11.18 -0.03 1.31
CA VAL A 191 -10.96 -0.75 2.58
C VAL A 191 -10.34 -2.12 2.32
N PHE A 192 -9.27 -2.45 3.03
CA PHE A 192 -8.65 -3.78 2.94
C PHE A 192 -9.70 -4.85 3.27
N THR A 193 -9.81 -5.85 2.40
CA THR A 193 -10.81 -6.92 2.54
C THR A 193 -10.12 -8.25 2.83
N GLU A 194 -9.12 -8.62 2.05
CA GLU A 194 -8.35 -9.85 2.25
C GLU A 194 -7.08 -9.88 1.39
N ASP A 195 -6.14 -10.75 1.76
CA ASP A 195 -5.06 -11.19 0.87
C ASP A 195 -5.58 -12.29 -0.06
N LEU A 196 -5.42 -12.12 -1.37
CA LEU A 196 -5.87 -13.09 -2.37
C LEU A 196 -4.82 -14.18 -2.58
N THR A 197 -5.28 -15.42 -2.70
CA THR A 197 -4.46 -16.53 -3.20
C THR A 197 -4.55 -16.56 -4.72
N SER A 198 -3.40 -16.65 -5.39
CA SER A 198 -3.33 -16.68 -6.86
C SER A 198 -4.16 -17.81 -7.45
N ALA A 199 -4.97 -17.50 -8.48
CA ALA A 199 -5.89 -18.41 -9.16
C ALA A 199 -7.06 -18.94 -8.30
N GLU A 200 -7.25 -18.44 -7.09
CA GLU A 200 -8.37 -18.80 -6.21
C GLU A 200 -9.39 -17.66 -6.15
N ALA A 201 -10.65 -18.01 -5.89
CA ALA A 201 -11.71 -17.03 -5.70
C ALA A 201 -11.58 -16.34 -4.34
N SER A 202 -11.83 -15.03 -4.35
CA SER A 202 -12.00 -14.20 -3.17
C SER A 202 -13.15 -14.72 -2.28
N SER A 203 -13.17 -14.24 -1.04
CA SER A 203 -14.39 -14.25 -0.23
C SER A 203 -15.54 -13.53 -0.96
N ALA A 204 -16.79 -13.89 -0.65
CA ALA A 204 -17.95 -13.30 -1.30
C ALA A 204 -18.08 -11.81 -0.95
N ILE A 205 -18.06 -10.95 -1.97
CA ILE A 205 -18.22 -9.50 -1.84
C ILE A 205 -19.69 -9.16 -2.04
N ALA A 206 -20.34 -8.64 -0.99
CA ALA A 206 -21.75 -8.28 -1.05
C ALA A 206 -22.00 -7.09 -1.98
N MET A 207 -23.06 -7.20 -2.80
CA MET A 207 -23.44 -6.20 -3.80
C MET A 207 -24.86 -5.67 -3.55
N ALA A 208 -24.94 -4.39 -3.21
CA ALA A 208 -26.18 -3.61 -3.28
C ALA A 208 -26.34 -3.01 -4.69
N VAL A 209 -27.56 -2.58 -5.04
CA VAL A 209 -27.81 -1.83 -6.29
C VAL A 209 -26.94 -0.59 -6.30
N GLY A 210 -26.22 -0.35 -7.41
CA GLY A 210 -25.20 0.69 -7.52
C GLY A 210 -23.83 0.11 -7.88
N SER A 211 -22.76 0.80 -7.50
CA SER A 211 -21.39 0.42 -7.85
C SER A 211 -20.51 0.21 -6.61
N LYS A 212 -19.50 -0.65 -6.79
CA LYS A 212 -18.39 -0.84 -5.86
C LYS A 212 -17.07 -0.78 -6.61
N LYS A 213 -16.05 -0.17 -6.00
CA LYS A 213 -14.69 -0.12 -6.54
C LYS A 213 -13.85 -1.21 -5.90
N LEU A 214 -13.40 -2.18 -6.67
CA LEU A 214 -12.42 -3.16 -6.25
C LEU A 214 -11.04 -2.68 -6.67
N THR A 215 -10.06 -2.80 -5.79
CA THR A 215 -8.66 -2.48 -6.07
C THR A 215 -7.78 -3.64 -5.66
N ILE A 216 -7.02 -4.17 -6.61
CA ILE A 216 -6.09 -5.27 -6.37
C ILE A 216 -4.67 -4.72 -6.49
N LEU A 217 -3.89 -4.89 -5.43
CA LEU A 217 -2.48 -4.57 -5.41
C LEU A 217 -1.67 -5.85 -5.60
N ALA A 218 -0.88 -5.89 -6.66
CA ALA A 218 0.02 -7.00 -6.96
C ALA A 218 1.47 -6.62 -6.61
N TYR A 219 1.97 -7.26 -5.55
CA TYR A 219 3.30 -7.06 -5.01
C TYR A 219 4.23 -8.16 -5.50
N GLU A 220 5.36 -7.77 -6.09
CA GLU A 220 6.42 -8.69 -6.49
C GLU A 220 7.74 -8.22 -5.89
N ALA A 221 8.46 -9.12 -5.23
CA ALA A 221 9.68 -8.77 -4.52
C ALA A 221 10.73 -8.14 -5.47
N GLY A 222 11.26 -6.98 -5.06
CA GLY A 222 12.23 -6.19 -5.82
C GLY A 222 11.64 -5.39 -6.99
N LYS A 223 10.32 -5.38 -7.15
CA LYS A 223 9.64 -4.71 -8.27
C LYS A 223 8.56 -3.75 -7.81
N THR A 224 8.19 -2.84 -8.72
CA THR A 224 7.19 -1.82 -8.45
C THR A 224 5.79 -2.42 -8.47
N ILE A 225 4.94 -1.98 -7.55
CA ILE A 225 3.57 -2.49 -7.39
C ILE A 225 2.74 -2.18 -8.63
N LYS A 226 1.87 -3.13 -8.99
CA LYS A 226 0.81 -2.93 -9.98
C LYS A 226 -0.54 -2.83 -9.28
N THR A 227 -1.29 -1.79 -9.60
CA THR A 227 -2.63 -1.56 -9.08
C THR A 227 -3.64 -1.79 -10.20
N TYR A 228 -4.61 -2.68 -9.96
CA TYR A 228 -5.71 -2.96 -10.86
C TYR A 228 -7.01 -2.46 -10.22
N GLU A 229 -7.74 -1.59 -10.89
CA GLU A 229 -9.01 -1.04 -10.43
C GLU A 229 -10.16 -1.61 -11.27
N ILE A 230 -11.19 -2.11 -10.59
CA ILE A 230 -12.38 -2.67 -11.23
C ILE A 230 -13.60 -1.98 -10.62
N VAL A 231 -14.41 -1.33 -11.46
CA VAL A 231 -15.71 -0.79 -11.06
C VAL A 231 -16.77 -1.84 -11.35
N VAL A 232 -17.33 -2.43 -10.30
CA VAL A 232 -18.42 -3.40 -10.41
C VAL A 232 -19.74 -2.65 -10.31
N GLU A 233 -20.64 -2.87 -11.27
CA GLU A 233 -21.95 -2.22 -11.31
C GLU A 233 -23.07 -3.26 -11.28
N LYS A 234 -23.92 -3.16 -10.26
CA LYS A 234 -25.14 -3.93 -10.11
C LYS A 234 -26.34 -3.11 -10.59
N ALA A 235 -27.01 -3.62 -11.62
CA ALA A 235 -28.10 -2.93 -12.29
C ALA A 235 -29.45 -3.06 -11.56
N SER A 236 -29.68 -4.17 -10.85
CA SER A 236 -30.90 -4.47 -10.10
C SER A 236 -30.67 -5.59 -9.10
#